data_AF-A0A6G2V9Z2-F1
#
_entry.id   AF-A0A6G2V9Z2-F1
#
_cell.length_a   1.000
_cell.length_b   1.000
_cell.length_c   1.000
_cell.angle_alpha   90.00
_cell.angle_beta   90.00
_cell.angle_gamma   90.00
#
_symmetry.space_group_name_H-M   'P 1'
#
loop_
_entity.id
_entity.type
_entity.pdbx_description
1 polymer ?
#
loop_
_entity_poly.entity_id
_entity_poly.type
_entity_poly.pdbx_seq_one_letter_code
_entity_poly.pdbx_strand_id
1 'polypeptide(L)'
;RPPALRGVVALAPIADFGSAVALDVCSGAIGQLLGAAEDFAERSAHADPSRLLPTGIATAVVQGTTDLTVPAAVSEAFVDAAAKEGETVGLTLLPDVGHFPLIDPAADACAVVAEEIAQLAW
;
A
#
# COMPACT_ATOMS: atom_id res chain seq x y z
N ARG A 1 1.61 24.92 5.40
CA ARG A 1 1.75 23.88 4.35
C ARG A 1 2.27 22.62 5.03
N PRO A 2 1.84 21.43 4.61
CA PRO A 2 2.47 20.19 5.08
C PRO A 2 3.98 20.22 4.78
N PRO A 3 4.81 19.56 5.59
CA PRO A 3 6.24 19.48 5.37
C PRO A 3 6.53 18.75 4.04
N ALA A 4 7.65 19.08 3.41
CA ALA A 4 8.11 18.33 2.24
C ALA A 4 8.50 16.90 2.68
N LEU A 5 7.91 15.90 2.03
CA LEU A 5 8.24 14.49 2.26
C LEU A 5 9.37 14.10 1.29
N ARG A 6 10.40 13.42 1.81
CA ARG A 6 11.49 12.89 0.99
C ARG A 6 11.09 11.60 0.27
N GLY A 7 10.24 10.79 0.92
CA GLY A 7 9.66 9.58 0.39
C GLY A 7 8.70 8.92 1.39
N VAL A 8 8.09 7.83 0.96
CA VAL A 8 7.16 7.00 1.74
C VAL A 8 7.58 5.53 1.64
N VAL A 9 7.60 4.82 2.76
CA VAL A 9 7.68 3.36 2.80
C VAL A 9 6.34 2.85 3.32
N ALA A 10 5.59 2.16 2.46
CA ALA A 10 4.28 1.61 2.76
C ALA A 10 4.40 0.11 3.08
N LEU A 11 3.97 -0.30 4.27
CA LEU A 11 4.09 -1.66 4.75
C LEU A 11 2.75 -2.38 4.56
N ALA A 12 2.72 -3.39 3.68
CA ALA A 12 1.54 -4.16 3.31
C ALA A 12 0.24 -3.32 3.19
N PRO A 13 0.23 -2.25 2.37
CA PRO A 13 -0.83 -1.25 2.39
C PRO A 13 -2.10 -1.74 1.70
N ILE A 14 -3.25 -1.26 2.18
CA ILE A 14 -4.49 -1.26 1.40
C ILE A 14 -4.47 -0.02 0.50
N ALA A 15 -3.74 -0.10 -0.61
CA ALA A 15 -3.48 1.05 -1.49
C ALA A 15 -4.29 1.08 -2.79
N ASP A 16 -5.10 0.05 -3.05
CA ASP A 16 -6.09 0.03 -4.12
C ASP A 16 -7.41 -0.51 -3.56
N PHE A 17 -8.39 0.38 -3.37
CA PHE A 17 -9.64 0.00 -2.72
C PHE A 17 -10.51 -0.90 -3.59
N GLY A 18 -10.39 -0.80 -4.92
CA GLY A 18 -11.09 -1.69 -5.85
C GLY A 18 -10.72 -3.16 -5.63
N SER A 19 -9.43 -3.48 -5.67
CA SER A 19 -8.90 -4.83 -5.40
C SER A 19 -9.18 -5.26 -3.96
N ALA A 20 -9.02 -4.36 -2.99
CA ALA A 20 -9.31 -4.66 -1.59
C ALA A 20 -10.77 -5.06 -1.35
N VAL A 21 -11.72 -4.37 -1.99
CA VAL A 21 -13.15 -4.73 -1.95
C VAL A 21 -13.39 -6.05 -2.67
N ALA A 22 -12.79 -6.27 -3.84
CA ALA A 22 -12.95 -7.50 -4.60
C ALA A 22 -12.43 -8.75 -3.85
N LEU A 23 -11.38 -8.58 -3.03
CA LEU A 23 -10.75 -9.63 -2.23
C LEU A 23 -11.31 -9.74 -0.80
N ASP A 24 -12.34 -8.95 -0.45
CA ASP A 24 -12.92 -8.88 0.89
C ASP A 24 -11.88 -8.62 2.01
N VAL A 25 -10.90 -7.77 1.72
CA VAL A 25 -9.80 -7.43 2.65
C VAL A 25 -10.35 -6.91 3.98
N CYS A 26 -9.83 -7.46 5.07
CA CYS A 26 -10.23 -7.12 6.43
C CYS A 26 -11.76 -7.24 6.68
N SER A 27 -12.42 -8.23 6.05
CA SER A 27 -13.87 -8.47 6.20
C SER A 27 -14.73 -7.27 5.77
N GLY A 28 -14.40 -6.70 4.61
CA GLY A 28 -15.15 -5.61 4.01
C GLY A 28 -14.92 -4.25 4.68
N ALA A 29 -13.79 -4.05 5.37
CA ALA A 29 -13.49 -2.82 6.12
C ALA A 29 -13.67 -1.54 5.30
N ILE A 30 -13.28 -1.56 4.02
CA ILE A 30 -13.44 -0.41 3.12
C ILE A 30 -14.92 -0.07 2.90
N GLY A 31 -15.79 -1.07 2.74
CA GLY A 31 -17.23 -0.83 2.62
C GLY A 31 -17.86 -0.34 3.92
N GLN A 32 -17.37 -0.79 5.07
CA GLN A 32 -17.80 -0.27 6.38
C GLN A 32 -17.38 1.19 6.59
N LEU A 33 -16.21 1.58 6.09
CA LEU A 33 -15.66 2.94 6.18
C LEU A 33 -16.32 3.91 5.19
N LEU A 34 -16.42 3.51 3.92
CA LEU A 34 -16.83 4.40 2.82
C LEU A 34 -18.29 4.19 2.38
N GLY A 35 -18.99 3.19 2.91
CA GLY A 35 -20.31 2.80 2.42
C GLY A 35 -20.24 1.88 1.21
N ALA A 36 -21.40 1.60 0.61
CA ALA A 36 -21.54 0.71 -0.54
C ALA A 36 -22.09 1.46 -1.76
N ALA A 37 -21.89 0.88 -2.95
CA ALA A 37 -22.40 1.39 -4.23
C ALA A 37 -22.08 2.88 -4.47
N GLU A 38 -23.08 3.76 -4.46
CA GLU A 38 -22.92 5.19 -4.77
C GLU A 38 -22.03 5.91 -3.75
N ASP A 39 -22.22 5.65 -2.46
CA ASP A 39 -21.36 6.21 -1.40
C ASP A 39 -19.90 5.79 -1.59
N PHE A 40 -19.67 4.51 -1.93
CA PHE A 40 -18.33 4.02 -2.23
C PHE A 40 -17.74 4.71 -3.45
N ALA A 41 -18.50 4.81 -4.55
CA ALA A 41 -18.02 5.41 -5.79
C ALA A 41 -17.63 6.88 -5.59
N GLU A 42 -18.46 7.65 -4.89
CA GLU A 42 -18.21 9.05 -4.56
C GLU A 42 -16.98 9.19 -3.65
N ARG A 43 -16.96 8.47 -2.52
CA ARG A 43 -15.95 8.70 -1.48
C ARG A 43 -14.59 8.10 -1.82
N SER A 44 -14.55 6.98 -2.54
CA SER A 44 -13.28 6.37 -2.97
C SER A 44 -12.48 7.29 -3.89
N ALA A 45 -13.13 8.12 -4.72
CA ALA A 45 -12.43 9.11 -5.54
C ALA A 45 -11.60 10.13 -4.73
N HIS A 46 -11.89 10.27 -3.43
CA HIS A 46 -11.20 11.19 -2.52
C HIS A 46 -10.31 10.50 -1.48
N ALA A 47 -10.31 9.16 -1.43
CA ALA A 47 -9.68 8.40 -0.36
C ALA A 47 -8.84 7.21 -0.84
N ASP A 48 -9.13 6.65 -2.01
CA ASP A 48 -8.42 5.50 -2.58
C ASP A 48 -7.04 5.94 -3.09
N PRO A 49 -5.92 5.46 -2.51
CA PRO A 49 -4.60 5.89 -2.93
C PRO A 49 -4.34 5.66 -4.43
N SER A 50 -4.88 4.58 -5.01
CA SER A 50 -4.70 4.29 -6.44
C SER A 50 -5.41 5.30 -7.36
N ARG A 51 -6.42 6.01 -6.86
CA ARG A 51 -7.16 7.07 -7.59
C ARG A 51 -6.62 8.46 -7.36
N LEU A 52 -5.73 8.63 -6.37
CA LEU A 52 -5.11 9.90 -6.02
C LEU A 52 -3.71 10.05 -6.64
N LEU A 53 -3.28 9.07 -7.43
CA LEU A 53 -2.06 9.11 -8.22
C LEU A 53 -2.17 10.11 -9.39
N PRO A 54 -1.04 10.65 -9.87
CA PRO A 54 0.30 10.53 -9.28
C PRO A 54 0.46 11.42 -8.04
N THR A 55 1.25 10.98 -7.06
CA THR A 55 1.57 11.75 -5.85
C THR A 55 2.79 12.65 -6.01
N GLY A 56 3.71 12.28 -6.93
CA GLY A 56 5.01 12.94 -7.08
C GLY A 56 5.98 12.70 -5.93
N ILE A 57 5.67 11.76 -5.02
CA ILE A 57 6.51 11.40 -3.88
C ILE A 57 7.14 10.03 -4.14
N ALA A 58 8.45 9.92 -3.94
CA ALA A 58 9.14 8.63 -4.05
C ALA A 58 8.54 7.63 -3.06
N THR A 59 7.97 6.54 -3.57
CA THR A 59 7.22 5.57 -2.76
C THR A 59 7.80 4.17 -2.97
N ALA A 60 8.04 3.47 -1.87
CA ALA A 60 8.39 2.05 -1.82
C ALA A 60 7.31 1.29 -1.03
N VAL A 61 6.98 0.09 -1.49
CA VAL A 61 6.05 -0.83 -0.84
C VAL A 61 6.82 -2.08 -0.42
N VAL A 62 6.69 -2.48 0.84
CA VAL A 62 7.21 -3.74 1.35
C VAL A 62 6.04 -4.64 1.69
N GLN A 63 6.01 -5.86 1.16
CA GLN A 63 4.87 -6.76 1.23
C GLN A 63 5.33 -8.19 1.51
N GLY A 64 4.67 -8.87 2.46
CA GLY A 64 4.84 -10.29 2.67
C GLY A 64 4.08 -11.13 1.63
N THR A 65 4.72 -12.15 1.07
CA THR A 65 4.10 -13.06 0.07
C THR A 65 3.07 -14.02 0.65
N THR A 66 3.09 -14.25 1.97
CA THR A 66 2.12 -15.10 2.69
C THR A 66 1.16 -14.27 3.55
N ASP A 67 1.08 -12.97 3.28
CA ASP A 67 0.11 -12.09 3.91
C ASP A 67 -1.32 -12.45 3.50
N LEU A 68 -2.08 -12.97 4.46
CA LEU A 68 -3.50 -13.29 4.30
C LEU A 68 -4.43 -12.17 4.79
N THR A 69 -3.89 -11.13 5.42
CA THR A 69 -4.66 -9.98 5.90
C THR A 69 -4.84 -8.97 4.77
N VAL A 70 -3.74 -8.62 4.09
CA VAL A 70 -3.73 -7.78 2.90
C VAL A 70 -2.92 -8.51 1.83
N PRO A 71 -3.58 -9.28 0.94
CA PRO A 71 -2.88 -10.04 -0.09
C PRO A 71 -2.02 -9.16 -1.00
N ALA A 72 -0.87 -9.70 -1.44
CA ALA A 72 0.08 -8.97 -2.28
C ALA A 72 -0.54 -8.37 -3.56
N ALA A 73 -1.60 -8.99 -4.09
CA ALA A 73 -2.36 -8.49 -5.23
C ALA A 73 -2.88 -7.04 -5.05
N VAL A 74 -3.14 -6.60 -3.82
CA VAL A 74 -3.56 -5.20 -3.54
C VAL A 74 -2.40 -4.23 -3.76
N SER A 75 -1.20 -4.60 -3.29
CA SER A 75 0.03 -3.84 -3.50
C SER A 75 0.43 -3.83 -4.98
N GLU A 76 0.32 -4.97 -5.66
CA GLU A 76 0.58 -5.08 -7.11
C GLU A 76 -0.39 -4.19 -7.91
N ALA A 77 -1.68 -4.18 -7.58
CA ALA A 77 -2.67 -3.33 -8.23
C ALA A 77 -2.36 -1.83 -8.08
N PHE A 78 -1.89 -1.41 -6.90
CA PHE A 78 -1.45 -0.03 -6.68
C PHE A 78 -0.21 0.34 -7.51
N VAL A 79 0.78 -0.56 -7.59
CA VAL A 79 2.00 -0.37 -8.41
C VAL A 79 1.64 -0.27 -9.89
N ASP A 80 0.73 -1.12 -10.37
CA ASP A 80 0.22 -1.06 -11.74
C ASP A 80 -0.55 0.24 -12.03
N ALA A 81 -1.34 0.73 -11.07
CA ALA A 81 -2.03 2.01 -11.19
C ALA A 81 -1.04 3.18 -11.27
N ALA A 82 -0.01 3.18 -10.42
CA ALA A 82 1.05 4.21 -10.44
C ALA A 82 1.79 4.22 -11.78
N ALA A 83 2.17 3.05 -12.28
CA ALA A 83 2.87 2.93 -13.56
C ALA A 83 2.06 3.49 -14.73
N LYS A 84 0.73 3.32 -14.74
CA LYS A 84 -0.16 3.89 -15.77
C LYS A 84 -0.21 5.42 -15.74
N GLU A 85 -0.05 6.02 -14.56
CA GLU A 85 0.04 7.47 -14.38
C GLU A 85 1.47 8.01 -14.54
N GLY A 86 2.44 7.15 -14.90
CA GLY A 86 3.84 7.53 -15.08
C GLY A 86 4.63 7.68 -13.78
N GLU A 87 4.09 7.22 -12.64
CA GLU A 87 4.77 7.17 -11.36
C GLU A 87 5.37 5.77 -11.14
N THR A 88 6.63 5.70 -10.68
CA THR A 88 7.28 4.43 -10.36
C THR A 88 7.22 4.22 -8.86
N VAL A 89 6.61 3.12 -8.43
CA VAL A 89 6.58 2.65 -7.05
C VAL A 89 7.47 1.42 -6.94
N GLY A 90 8.42 1.43 -6.01
CA GLY A 90 9.22 0.24 -5.69
C GLY A 90 8.36 -0.80 -5.00
N LEU A 91 8.46 -2.08 -5.37
CA LEU A 91 7.76 -3.17 -4.71
C LEU A 91 8.74 -4.26 -4.29
N THR A 92 8.88 -4.46 -2.99
CA THR A 92 9.72 -5.49 -2.38
C THR A 92 8.83 -6.58 -1.79
N LEU A 93 8.82 -7.74 -2.44
CA LEU A 93 8.07 -8.93 -1.99
C LEU A 93 8.97 -9.82 -1.12
N LEU A 94 8.57 -10.08 0.12
CA LEU A 94 9.30 -10.90 1.07
C LEU A 94 8.76 -12.35 1.08
N PRO A 95 9.57 -13.35 0.72
CA PRO A 95 9.15 -14.75 0.70
C PRO A 95 8.82 -15.24 2.11
N ASP A 96 7.74 -16.01 2.26
CA ASP A 96 7.32 -16.65 3.52
C ASP A 96 7.05 -15.69 4.69
N VAL A 97 6.86 -14.40 4.40
CA VAL A 97 6.52 -13.35 5.38
C VAL A 97 5.02 -13.05 5.33
N GLY A 98 4.39 -12.98 6.50
CA GLY A 98 2.99 -12.58 6.68
C GLY A 98 2.83 -11.07 6.90
N HIS A 99 1.68 -10.64 7.42
CA HIS A 99 1.34 -9.21 7.55
C HIS A 99 2.20 -8.44 8.57
N PHE A 100 2.31 -8.97 9.79
CA PHE A 100 2.85 -8.24 10.94
C PHE A 100 4.39 -8.18 11.08
N PRO A 101 5.20 -9.12 10.56
CA PRO A 101 6.66 -9.03 10.72
C PRO A 101 7.30 -7.73 10.20
N LEU A 102 6.64 -7.01 9.29
CA LEU A 102 7.13 -5.73 8.76
C LEU A 102 7.26 -4.63 9.83
N ILE A 103 6.50 -4.73 10.93
CA ILE A 103 6.50 -3.75 12.02
C ILE A 103 7.17 -4.27 13.30
N ASP A 104 7.54 -5.55 13.34
CA ASP A 104 8.17 -6.15 14.50
C ASP A 104 9.69 -5.90 14.44
N PRO A 105 10.27 -5.07 15.33
CA PRO A 105 11.70 -4.75 15.29
C PRO A 105 12.61 -5.97 15.51
N ALA A 106 12.08 -7.08 16.03
CA ALA A 106 12.83 -8.32 16.21
C ALA A 106 12.84 -9.22 14.95
N ALA A 107 12.04 -8.90 13.93
CA ALA A 107 11.94 -9.70 12.71
C ALA A 107 12.86 -9.16 11.60
N ASP A 108 13.47 -10.07 10.84
CA ASP A 108 14.32 -9.74 9.68
C ASP A 108 13.57 -8.88 8.64
N ALA A 109 12.26 -9.09 8.51
CA ALA A 109 11.41 -8.33 7.59
C ALA A 109 11.35 -6.83 7.94
N CYS A 110 11.45 -6.46 9.22
CA CYS A 110 11.51 -5.06 9.65
C CYS A 110 12.84 -4.40 9.28
N ALA A 111 13.93 -5.17 9.14
CA ALA A 111 15.22 -4.63 8.67
C ALA A 111 15.11 -4.11 7.23
N VAL A 112 14.39 -4.83 6.36
CA VAL A 112 14.14 -4.40 4.97
C VAL A 112 13.37 -3.07 4.94
N VAL A 113 12.37 -2.90 5.82
CA VAL A 113 11.65 -1.62 5.94
C VAL A 113 12.61 -0.48 6.33
N ALA A 114 13.51 -0.72 7.29
CA ALA A 114 14.50 0.27 7.71
C ALA A 114 15.50 0.61 6.58
N GLU A 115 15.86 -0.37 5.76
CA GLU A 115 16.70 -0.18 4.58
C GLU A 115 16.02 0.71 3.52
N GLU A 116 14.74 0.47 3.20
CA GLU A 116 13.96 1.32 2.29
C GLU A 116 13.86 2.77 2.80
N ILE A 117 13.65 2.95 4.12
CA ILE A 117 13.65 4.28 4.74
C ILE A 117 15.02 4.95 4.56
N ALA A 118 16.11 4.22 4.81
CA ALA A 118 17.46 4.74 4.66
C ALA A 118 17.76 5.12 3.20
N GLN A 119 17.32 4.33 2.21
CA GLN A 119 17.49 4.63 0.79
C GLN A 119 16.78 5.91 0.37
N LEU A 120 15.55 6.13 0.87
CA LEU A 120 14.81 7.35 0.58
C LEU A 120 15.39 8.58 1.27
N ALA A 121 16.11 8.43 2.39
CA ALA A 121 16.68 9.55 3.15
C ALA A 121 17.83 10.26 2.41
N TRP A 122 18.49 9.59 1.45
CA TRP A 122 19.63 10.12 0.68
C TRP A 122 19.23 10.47 -0.75
#